data_AF-A0A378JKE0-F1
#
_entry.id   AF-A0A378JKE0-F1
#
_cell.length_a   1.000
_cell.length_b   1.000
_cell.length_c   1.000
_cell.angle_alpha   90.00
_cell.angle_beta   90.00
_cell.angle_gamma   90.00
#
_symmetry.space_group_name_H-M   'P 1'
#
loop_
_entity.id
_entity.type
_entity.pdbx_description
1 polymer ?
#
loop_
_entity_poly.entity_id
_entity_poly.type
_entity_poly.pdbx_seq_one_letter_code
_entity_poly.pdbx_strand_id
1 'polypeptide(L)'
;MTIFMRSVLSFLFIFLSSCTHYPVGQTKASCNLCTVVCEQRAAACNKVCRNSCPQCVAFAKQSASEAYLYYQHEQYVKGGEIIRDLNSYRDPLQCRKTTCDCRSDYRICVQACTGAVSKQLRSVRVCQ
;
A
#
# COMPACT_ATOMS: atom_id res chain seq x y z
N MET A 1 45.97 34.64 28.37
CA MET A 1 45.66 33.19 28.56
C MET A 1 44.23 32.82 28.21
N THR A 2 43.22 33.62 28.56
CA THR A 2 41.79 33.31 28.30
C THR A 2 41.42 33.30 26.81
N ILE A 3 42.02 34.15 26.00
CA ILE A 3 41.77 34.23 24.54
C ILE A 3 42.32 33.00 23.81
N PHE A 4 43.51 32.54 24.21
CA PHE A 4 44.14 31.36 23.61
C PHE A 4 43.36 30.07 23.94
N MET A 5 42.89 29.94 25.19
CA MET A 5 42.01 28.83 25.61
C MET A 5 40.68 28.81 24.83
N ARG A 6 40.09 29.97 24.56
CA ARG A 6 38.86 30.08 23.74
C ARG A 6 39.10 29.64 22.30
N SER A 7 40.21 30.04 21.69
CA SER A 7 40.56 29.64 20.33
C SER A 7 40.70 28.12 20.21
N VAL A 8 41.43 27.48 21.13
CA VAL A 8 41.63 26.02 21.11
C VAL A 8 40.31 25.27 21.28
N LEU A 9 39.43 25.75 22.17
CA LEU A 9 38.12 25.14 22.39
C LEU A 9 37.22 25.23 21.14
N SER A 10 37.22 26.38 20.45
CA SER A 10 36.46 26.58 19.21
C SER A 10 36.92 25.67 18.08
N PHE A 11 38.23 25.46 17.90
CA PHE A 11 38.73 24.50 16.90
C PHE A 11 38.32 23.06 17.22
N LEU A 12 38.30 22.67 18.50
CA LEU A 12 37.88 21.33 18.93
C LEU A 12 36.41 21.03 18.52
N PHE A 13 35.51 22.02 18.67
CA PHE A 13 34.11 21.88 18.27
C PHE A 13 33.93 21.76 16.75
N ILE A 14 34.75 22.45 15.95
CA ILE A 14 34.69 22.36 14.48
C ILE A 14 35.14 20.97 14.01
N PHE A 15 36.22 20.41 14.59
CA PHE A 15 36.67 19.05 14.25
C PHE A 15 35.65 17.97 14.66
N LEU A 16 34.95 18.15 15.79
CA LEU A 16 33.90 17.23 16.22
C LEU A 16 32.64 17.27 15.33
N SER A 17 32.40 18.36 14.61
CA SER A 17 31.25 18.49 13.70
C SER A 17 31.47 17.86 12.32
N SER A 18 32.69 17.39 12.01
CA SER A 18 33.04 16.87 10.67
C SER A 18 32.66 15.39 10.45
N CYS A 19 32.14 14.69 11.46
CA CYS A 19 31.82 13.26 11.39
C CYS A 19 30.36 12.94 11.03
N THR A 20 29.54 13.90 10.60
CA THR A 20 28.14 13.64 10.18
C THR A 20 27.97 13.51 8.67
N HIS A 21 28.95 12.94 7.96
CA HIS A 21 28.74 12.51 6.59
C HIS A 21 28.16 11.08 6.60
N TYR A 22 26.83 10.98 6.73
CA TYR A 22 26.12 9.74 6.46
C TYR A 22 26.39 9.34 5.00
N PRO A 23 26.88 8.13 4.70
CA PRO A 23 26.91 7.66 3.34
C PRO A 23 25.48 7.42 2.87
N VAL A 24 24.89 8.43 2.24
CA VAL A 24 23.75 8.28 1.34
C VAL A 24 24.26 7.58 0.10
N GLY A 25 24.33 6.26 0.18
CA GLY A 25 24.87 5.42 -0.87
C GLY A 25 24.80 3.97 -0.45
N GLN A 26 23.61 3.37 -0.58
CA GLN A 26 23.49 1.92 -0.47
C GLN A 26 24.46 1.28 -1.48
N THR A 27 25.37 0.47 -0.96
CA THR A 27 26.30 -0.31 -1.77
C THR A 27 25.51 -1.17 -2.76
N LYS A 28 25.97 -1.24 -4.01
CA LYS A 28 25.30 -2.00 -5.10
C LYS A 28 24.94 -3.45 -4.71
N ALA A 29 25.67 -4.06 -3.78
CA ALA A 29 25.39 -5.38 -3.24
C ALA A 29 24.08 -5.45 -2.42
N SER A 30 23.75 -4.42 -1.63
CA SER A 30 22.50 -4.33 -0.86
C SER A 30 21.28 -4.11 -1.77
N CYS A 31 21.48 -3.43 -2.91
CA CYS A 31 20.44 -3.22 -3.91
C CYS A 31 19.99 -4.54 -4.55
N ASN A 32 20.93 -5.45 -4.85
CA ASN A 32 20.61 -6.77 -5.42
C ASN A 32 19.80 -7.66 -4.46
N LEU A 33 20.14 -7.64 -3.16
CA LEU A 33 19.36 -8.38 -2.16
C LEU A 33 17.95 -7.79 -1.99
N CYS A 34 17.86 -6.45 -2.04
CA CYS A 34 16.58 -5.74 -1.95
C CYS A 34 15.66 -6.05 -3.14
N THR A 35 16.19 -6.08 -4.37
CA THR A 35 15.41 -6.44 -5.56
C THR A 35 14.89 -7.88 -5.50
N VAL A 36 15.69 -8.82 -5.00
CA VAL A 36 15.26 -10.23 -4.80
C VAL A 36 14.07 -10.31 -3.82
N VAL A 37 14.08 -9.54 -2.73
CA VAL A 37 12.94 -9.47 -1.80
C VAL A 37 11.71 -8.88 -2.48
N CYS A 38 11.86 -7.87 -3.33
CA CYS A 38 10.75 -7.30 -4.11
C CYS A 38 10.18 -8.33 -5.11
N GLU A 39 11.01 -9.12 -5.77
CA GLU A 39 10.58 -10.19 -6.68
C GLU A 39 9.79 -11.26 -5.95
N GLN A 40 10.27 -11.71 -4.78
CA GLN A 40 9.57 -12.71 -3.97
C GLN A 40 8.20 -12.21 -3.50
N ARG A 41 8.10 -10.93 -3.10
CA ARG A 41 6.83 -10.29 -2.74
C ARG A 41 5.89 -10.14 -3.95
N ALA A 42 6.41 -9.81 -5.12
CA ALA A 42 5.62 -9.74 -6.35
C ALA A 42 5.08 -11.12 -6.75
N ALA A 43 5.89 -12.17 -6.64
CA ALA A 43 5.46 -13.55 -6.89
C ALA A 43 4.37 -13.99 -5.91
N ALA A 44 4.52 -13.70 -4.61
CA ALA A 44 3.48 -13.96 -3.61
C ALA A 44 2.20 -13.17 -3.92
N CYS A 45 2.32 -11.90 -4.28
CA CYS A 45 1.21 -11.04 -4.67
C CYS A 45 0.46 -11.62 -5.88
N ASN A 46 1.17 -12.05 -6.93
CA ASN A 46 0.56 -12.65 -8.13
C ASN A 46 -0.09 -14.02 -7.85
N LYS A 47 0.39 -14.78 -6.86
CA LYS A 47 -0.23 -16.06 -6.47
C LYS A 47 -1.53 -15.86 -5.70
N VAL A 48 -1.55 -14.88 -4.80
CA VAL A 48 -2.71 -14.58 -3.94
C VAL A 48 -3.74 -13.77 -4.71
N CYS A 49 -3.30 -12.86 -5.57
CA CYS A 49 -4.22 -11.99 -6.24
C CYS A 49 -4.77 -12.57 -7.54
N ARG A 50 -5.95 -13.18 -7.41
CA ARG A 50 -6.72 -13.76 -8.50
C ARG A 50 -7.78 -12.82 -9.07
N ASN A 51 -8.16 -11.78 -8.31
CA ASN A 51 -9.30 -10.93 -8.64
C ASN A 51 -8.81 -9.53 -9.02
N SER A 52 -8.79 -9.25 -10.31
CA SER A 52 -8.73 -7.86 -10.78
C SER A 52 -9.92 -7.07 -10.20
N CYS A 53 -9.78 -5.76 -9.94
CA CYS A 53 -10.89 -4.89 -9.50
C CYS A 53 -12.23 -5.19 -10.22
N PRO A 54 -12.27 -5.36 -11.56
CA PRO A 54 -13.50 -5.65 -12.29
C PRO A 54 -14.14 -6.99 -11.88
N GLN A 55 -13.34 -8.03 -11.67
CA GLN A 55 -13.84 -9.35 -11.25
C GLN A 55 -14.36 -9.32 -9.81
N CYS A 56 -13.67 -8.61 -8.91
CA CYS A 56 -14.18 -8.42 -7.54
C CYS A 56 -15.52 -7.68 -7.55
N VAL A 57 -15.62 -6.58 -8.30
CA VAL A 57 -16.86 -5.80 -8.41
C VAL A 57 -17.97 -6.63 -9.04
N ALA A 58 -17.70 -7.41 -10.09
CA ALA A 58 -18.68 -8.29 -10.72
C ALA A 58 -19.18 -9.36 -9.73
N PHE A 59 -18.27 -10.02 -9.02
CA PHE A 59 -18.62 -11.03 -8.02
C PHE A 59 -19.41 -10.44 -6.85
N ALA A 60 -19.00 -9.28 -6.32
CA ALA A 60 -19.71 -8.60 -5.25
C ALA A 60 -21.11 -8.15 -5.68
N LYS A 61 -21.28 -7.68 -6.93
CA LYS A 61 -22.61 -7.36 -7.49
C LYS A 61 -23.48 -8.61 -7.61
N GLN A 62 -22.93 -9.71 -8.11
CA GLN A 62 -23.65 -10.96 -8.23
C GLN A 62 -24.11 -11.47 -6.86
N SER A 63 -23.21 -11.52 -5.88
CA SER A 63 -23.51 -11.96 -4.52
C SER A 63 -24.57 -11.08 -3.85
N ALA A 64 -24.48 -9.75 -4.00
CA ALA A 64 -25.50 -8.83 -3.50
C ALA A 64 -26.88 -9.06 -4.17
N SER A 65 -26.90 -9.35 -5.47
CA SER A 65 -28.12 -9.69 -6.21
C SER A 65 -28.77 -10.97 -5.70
N GLU A 66 -27.99 -12.02 -5.49
CA GLU A 66 -28.48 -13.30 -4.96
C GLU A 66 -29.07 -13.13 -3.55
N ALA A 67 -28.38 -12.39 -2.68
CA ALA A 67 -28.85 -12.11 -1.32
C ALA A 67 -30.13 -11.26 -1.32
N TYR A 68 -30.25 -10.29 -2.24
CA TYR A 68 -31.44 -9.48 -2.38
C TYR A 68 -32.64 -10.29 -2.88
N LEU A 69 -32.44 -11.18 -3.86
CA LEU A 69 -33.49 -12.09 -4.34
C LEU A 69 -33.98 -13.03 -3.23
N TYR A 70 -33.06 -13.54 -2.40
CA TYR A 70 -33.42 -14.34 -1.24
C TYR A 70 -34.28 -13.55 -0.25
N TYR A 71 -33.91 -12.31 0.06
CA TYR A 71 -34.69 -11.43 0.91
C TYR A 71 -36.09 -11.13 0.34
N GLN A 72 -36.19 -10.83 -0.95
CA GLN A 72 -37.49 -10.61 -1.59
C GLN A 72 -38.39 -11.84 -1.46
N HIS A 73 -37.83 -13.03 -1.69
CA HIS A 73 -38.56 -14.28 -1.51
C HIS A 73 -39.01 -14.46 -0.05
N GLU A 74 -38.13 -14.18 0.92
CA GLU A 74 -38.47 -14.26 2.34
C GLU A 74 -39.60 -13.30 2.74
N GLN A 75 -39.57 -12.05 2.24
CA GLN A 75 -40.64 -11.09 2.49
C GLN A 75 -41.95 -11.53 1.85
N TYR A 76 -41.91 -12.01 0.61
CA TYR A 76 -43.09 -12.53 -0.08
C TYR A 76 -43.75 -13.69 0.68
N VAL A 77 -42.96 -14.66 1.14
CA VAL A 77 -43.48 -15.82 1.92
C VAL A 77 -44.05 -15.39 3.27
N LYS A 78 -43.48 -14.34 3.90
CA LYS A 78 -43.95 -13.82 5.19
C LYS A 78 -45.06 -12.77 5.07
N GLY A 79 -45.43 -12.36 3.85
CA GLY A 79 -46.36 -11.24 3.63
C GLY A 79 -45.83 -9.88 4.08
N GLY A 80 -44.50 -9.73 4.15
CA GLY A 80 -43.82 -8.50 4.56
C GLY A 80 -43.57 -7.54 3.40
N GLU A 81 -43.31 -6.26 3.73
CA GLU A 81 -42.96 -5.24 2.75
C GLU A 81 -41.45 -5.23 2.47
N ILE A 82 -41.09 -4.88 1.22
CA ILE A 82 -39.70 -4.74 0.80
C ILE A 82 -39.20 -3.35 1.24
N ILE A 83 -38.39 -3.32 2.30
CA ILE A 83 -37.84 -2.07 2.89
C ILE A 83 -36.35 -1.86 2.60
N ARG A 84 -35.64 -2.91 2.16
CA ARG A 84 -34.21 -2.86 1.82
C ARG A 84 -34.06 -2.85 0.31
N ASP A 85 -33.12 -2.05 -0.18
CA ASP A 85 -32.74 -2.04 -1.60
C ASP A 85 -31.56 -2.97 -1.86
N LEU A 86 -31.35 -3.32 -3.12
CA LEU A 86 -30.20 -4.11 -3.58
C LEU A 86 -28.85 -3.57 -3.04
N ASN A 87 -28.71 -2.24 -3.00
CA ASN A 87 -27.49 -1.59 -2.49
C ASN A 87 -27.24 -1.85 -1.00
N SER A 88 -28.28 -2.14 -0.21
CA SER A 88 -28.13 -2.53 1.20
C SER A 88 -27.41 -3.86 1.39
N TYR A 89 -27.38 -4.71 0.36
CA TYR A 89 -26.70 -6.01 0.35
C TYR A 89 -25.28 -5.94 -0.20
N ARG A 90 -24.87 -4.78 -0.73
CA ARG A 90 -23.52 -4.56 -1.23
C ARG A 90 -22.63 -4.09 -0.10
N ASP A 91 -21.60 -4.86 0.25
CA ASP A 91 -20.56 -4.39 1.17
C ASP A 91 -19.57 -3.47 0.43
N PRO A 92 -19.52 -2.16 0.75
CA PRO A 92 -18.60 -1.22 0.11
C PRO A 92 -17.12 -1.51 0.43
N LEU A 93 -16.84 -2.30 1.46
CA LEU A 93 -15.49 -2.67 1.88
C LEU A 93 -15.00 -3.96 1.20
N GLN A 94 -15.89 -4.78 0.65
CA GLN A 94 -15.59 -6.10 0.09
C GLN A 94 -14.53 -6.06 -1.03
N CYS A 95 -14.56 -4.99 -1.84
CA CYS A 95 -13.57 -4.73 -2.90
C CYS A 95 -12.68 -3.52 -2.62
N ARG A 96 -12.63 -3.02 -1.37
CA ARG A 96 -11.82 -1.84 -1.01
C ARG A 96 -10.31 -2.12 -1.05
N LYS A 97 -9.89 -3.39 -0.96
CA LYS A 97 -8.51 -3.79 -1.29
C LYS A 97 -8.33 -3.87 -2.80
N THR A 98 -8.10 -2.71 -3.40
CA THR A 98 -7.77 -2.52 -4.82
C THR A 98 -6.29 -2.73 -5.13
N THR A 99 -5.46 -2.91 -4.11
CA THR A 99 -4.00 -2.97 -4.23
C THR A 99 -3.52 -4.38 -4.52
N CYS A 100 -3.95 -4.92 -5.65
CA CYS A 100 -3.21 -5.98 -6.32
C CYS A 100 -2.62 -5.48 -7.62
N ASP A 101 -2.18 -4.23 -7.63
CA ASP A 101 -1.24 -3.80 -8.64
C ASP A 101 0.15 -4.28 -8.22
N CYS A 102 0.33 -5.61 -8.25
CA CYS A 102 1.59 -6.27 -7.89
C CYS A 102 2.76 -5.69 -8.70
N ARG A 103 2.48 -5.16 -9.91
CA ARG A 103 3.45 -4.48 -10.77
C ARG A 103 3.81 -3.09 -10.27
N SER A 104 2.84 -2.28 -9.87
CA SER A 104 3.09 -0.97 -9.24
C SER A 104 3.79 -1.14 -7.89
N ASP A 105 3.35 -2.07 -7.08
CA ASP A 105 3.95 -2.37 -5.77
C ASP A 105 5.39 -2.86 -5.93
N TYR A 106 5.66 -3.70 -6.93
CA TYR A 106 7.02 -4.08 -7.30
C TYR A 106 7.87 -2.88 -7.72
N ARG A 107 7.35 -2.00 -8.58
CA ARG A 107 8.08 -0.79 -9.02
C ARG A 107 8.41 0.14 -7.86
N ILE A 108 7.47 0.36 -6.95
CA ILE A 108 7.68 1.18 -5.75
C ILE A 108 8.70 0.50 -4.83
N CYS A 109 8.64 -0.83 -4.67
CA CYS A 109 9.60 -1.60 -3.89
C CYS A 109 11.03 -1.46 -4.43
N VAL A 110 11.22 -1.64 -5.74
CA VAL A 110 12.54 -1.46 -6.39
C VAL A 110 13.01 -0.02 -6.33
N GLN A 111 12.10 0.95 -6.49
CA GLN A 111 12.41 2.37 -6.34
C GLN A 111 12.81 2.74 -4.90
N ALA A 112 12.30 2.01 -3.89
CA ALA A 112 12.75 2.14 -2.51
C ALA A 112 14.15 1.55 -2.29
N CYS A 113 14.51 0.49 -3.03
CA CYS A 113 15.86 -0.07 -3.00
C CYS A 113 16.93 0.91 -3.53
N THR A 114 16.57 1.85 -4.42
CA THR A 114 17.52 2.85 -4.95
C THR A 114 17.58 4.13 -4.12
N GLY A 115 16.83 4.22 -3.01
CA GLY A 115 16.85 5.36 -2.08
C GLY A 115 16.05 6.60 -2.55
N ALA A 116 15.37 6.54 -3.70
CA ALA A 116 14.66 7.67 -4.28
C ALA A 116 13.16 7.37 -4.47
N VAL A 117 12.41 7.24 -3.38
CA VAL A 117 10.96 7.05 -3.44
C VAL A 117 10.26 8.38 -3.66
N SER A 118 9.88 8.69 -4.90
CA SER A 118 8.96 9.80 -5.19
C SER A 118 7.53 9.35 -4.89
N LYS A 119 7.13 9.34 -3.60
CA LYS A 119 5.78 8.95 -3.22
C LYS A 119 4.81 10.12 -3.50
N GLN A 120 4.09 10.08 -4.61
CA GLN A 120 2.87 10.87 -4.74
C GLN A 120 1.80 10.22 -3.87
N LEU A 121 1.33 10.92 -2.84
CA LEU A 121 0.15 10.53 -2.06
C LEU A 121 -1.08 10.64 -2.98
N ARG A 122 -1.34 9.59 -3.77
CA ARG A 122 -2.61 9.45 -4.50
C ARG A 122 -3.60 8.76 -3.57
N SER A 123 -4.83 9.24 -3.56
CA SER A 123 -5.93 8.54 -2.89
C SER A 123 -5.98 7.10 -3.42
N VAL A 124 -6.22 6.15 -2.52
CA VAL A 124 -6.42 4.75 -2.89
C VAL A 124 -7.54 4.72 -3.93
N ARG A 125 -7.22 4.33 -5.17
CA ARG A 125 -8.26 4.17 -6.20
C ARG A 125 -9.22 3.10 -5.70
N VAL A 126 -10.46 3.50 -5.44
CA VAL A 126 -11.56 2.59 -5.11
C VAL A 126 -11.97 1.88 -6.40
N CYS A 127 -12.27 0.59 -6.35
CA CYS A 127 -12.86 -0.09 -7.50
C CYS A 127 -14.25 0.54 -7.70
N GLN A 128 -14.46 1.26 -8.80
CA GLN A 128 -15.78 1.76 -9.20
C GLN A 128 -16.58 0.66 -9.89
#